data_AF-A0A256XHY1-F1
#
_entry.id   AF-A0A256XHY1-F1
#
_cell.length_a   1.000
_cell.length_b   1.000
_cell.length_c   1.000
_cell.angle_alpha   90.00
_cell.angle_beta   90.00
_cell.angle_gamma   90.00
#
_symmetry.space_group_name_H-M   'P 1'
#
loop_
_entity.id
_entity.type
_entity.pdbx_description
1 polymer ?
#
loop_
_entity_poly.entity_id
_entity_poly.type
_entity_poly.pdbx_seq_one_letter_code
_entity_poly.pdbx_strand_id
1 'polypeptide(L)'
;MSFVAGLEISSYVAFIILVIALAVRFSRYAALPTPLRWEIYPVPHEEKEKAERGSSYYENLEWWRAKLARWLAGELKDTLKEMLFMVRLFYYNRKMWWGSYLFHGGIYLILAWFVLLFIGAITELAGLPISVGIYPFNEISHNW
;
A
#
# COMPACT_ATOMS: atom_id res chain seq x y z
N MET A 1 18.74 -0.57 34.38
CA MET A 1 17.75 -0.93 33.34
C MET A 1 18.15 -2.27 32.76
N SER A 2 17.22 -3.23 32.67
CA SER A 2 17.50 -4.51 31.99
C SER A 2 17.66 -4.27 30.48
N PHE A 3 18.47 -5.11 29.82
CA PHE A 3 18.65 -5.06 28.36
C PHE A 3 17.30 -5.12 27.61
N VAL A 4 16.37 -5.93 28.11
CA VAL A 4 15.01 -6.07 27.57
C VAL A 4 14.22 -4.76 27.65
N ALA A 5 14.26 -4.05 28.77
CA ALA A 5 13.58 -2.75 28.90
C ALA A 5 14.16 -1.70 27.92
N GLY A 6 15.45 -1.78 27.61
CA GLY A 6 16.07 -0.93 26.58
C GLY A 6 15.56 -1.22 25.17
N LEU A 7 15.35 -2.50 24.83
CA LEU A 7 14.78 -2.92 23.55
C LEU A 7 13.31 -2.49 23.41
N GLU A 8 12.51 -2.59 24.46
CA GLU A 8 11.11 -2.14 24.46
C GLU A 8 11.01 -0.64 24.19
N ILE A 9 11.74 0.16 24.97
CA ILE A 9 11.73 1.63 24.86
C ILE A 9 12.21 2.07 23.47
N SER A 10 13.30 1.49 22.97
CA SER A 10 13.82 1.84 21.64
C SER A 10 12.83 1.48 20.52
N SER A 11 12.10 0.38 20.65
CA SER A 11 11.08 -0.03 19.67
C SER A 11 9.92 0.97 19.60
N TYR A 12 9.42 1.44 20.75
CA TYR A 12 8.38 2.46 20.80
C TYR A 12 8.86 3.80 20.22
N VAL A 13 10.08 4.24 20.58
CA VAL A 13 10.66 5.47 20.06
C VAL A 13 10.85 5.40 18.54
N ALA A 14 11.37 4.28 18.03
CA ALA A 14 11.54 4.06 16.59
C ALA A 14 10.19 4.12 15.85
N PHE A 15 9.14 3.50 16.40
CA PHE A 15 7.81 3.52 15.81
C PHE A 15 7.23 4.95 15.76
N ILE A 16 7.36 5.73 16.85
CA ILE A 16 6.91 7.13 16.89
C ILE A 16 7.65 7.97 15.84
N ILE A 17 8.97 7.83 15.76
CA ILE A 17 9.78 8.55 14.77
C ILE A 17 9.34 8.18 13.35
N LEU A 18 9.10 6.90 13.08
CA LEU A 18 8.63 6.41 11.79
C LEU A 18 7.29 7.05 11.40
N VAL A 19 6.31 7.07 12.31
CA VAL A 19 4.99 7.67 12.06
C VAL A 19 5.10 9.16 11.79
N ILE A 20 5.87 9.90 12.60
CA ILE A 20 6.07 11.34 12.43
C ILE A 20 6.78 11.64 11.10
N ALA A 21 7.87 10.93 10.81
CA ALA A 21 8.64 11.13 9.59
C ALA A 21 7.80 10.84 8.34
N LEU A 22 6.99 9.78 8.38
CA LEU A 22 6.06 9.44 7.30
C LEU A 22 5.01 10.54 7.08
N ALA A 23 4.39 11.03 8.16
CA ALA A 23 3.41 12.12 8.09
C ALA A 23 4.03 13.40 7.50
N VAL A 24 5.20 13.81 7.99
CA VAL A 24 5.92 14.99 7.48
C VAL A 24 6.26 14.83 6.00
N ARG A 25 6.77 13.66 5.60
CA ARG A 25 7.09 13.38 4.19
C ARG A 25 5.83 13.44 3.32
N PHE A 26 4.76 12.76 3.73
CA PHE A 26 3.50 12.75 3.00
C PHE A 26 2.95 14.17 2.81
N SER A 27 2.89 14.98 3.87
CA SER A 27 2.42 16.37 3.79
C SER A 27 3.29 17.23 2.87
N ARG A 28 4.62 17.05 2.90
CA ARG A 28 5.53 17.77 1.99
C ARG A 28 5.26 17.41 0.53
N TYR A 29 5.10 16.12 0.21
CA TYR A 29 4.79 15.68 -1.16
C TYR A 29 3.40 16.16 -1.62
N ALA A 30 2.41 16.15 -0.75
CA ALA A 30 1.07 16.62 -1.06
C ALA A 30 1.02 18.13 -1.36
N ALA A 31 1.90 18.91 -0.73
CA ALA A 31 2.01 20.36 -0.93
C ALA A 31 2.86 20.78 -2.15
N LEU A 32 3.51 19.84 -2.85
CA LEU A 32 4.32 20.17 -4.02
C LEU A 32 3.45 20.67 -5.20
N PRO A 33 3.93 21.66 -5.97
CA PRO A 33 3.24 22.08 -7.19
C PRO A 33 3.25 20.95 -8.22
N THR A 34 2.22 20.87 -9.06
CA THR A 34 2.01 19.77 -10.04
C THR A 34 3.24 19.43 -10.89
N PRO A 35 4.03 20.40 -11.41
CA PRO A 35 5.23 20.08 -12.18
C PRO A 35 6.31 19.32 -11.38
N LEU A 36 6.31 19.46 -10.06
CA LEU A 36 7.22 18.73 -9.17
C LEU A 36 6.68 17.36 -8.75
N ARG A 37 5.39 17.10 -9.01
CA ARG A 37 4.70 15.82 -8.76
C ARG A 37 4.77 15.00 -10.05
N TRP A 38 5.96 14.52 -10.39
CA TRP A 38 6.30 13.72 -11.57
C TRP A 38 5.06 13.06 -12.21
N GLU A 39 4.51 13.75 -13.21
CA GLU A 39 3.29 13.33 -13.90
C GLU A 39 3.64 12.19 -14.84
N ILE A 40 3.21 10.98 -14.50
CA ILE A 40 3.42 9.80 -15.32
C ILE A 40 2.34 9.80 -16.39
N TYR A 41 2.74 10.04 -17.65
CA TYR A 41 1.89 9.83 -18.81
C TYR A 41 1.90 8.36 -19.24
N PRO A 42 0.78 7.82 -19.73
CA PRO A 42 -0.54 8.45 -19.87
C PRO A 42 -1.32 8.56 -18.55
N VAL A 43 -2.07 9.64 -18.36
CA VAL A 43 -2.87 9.82 -17.14
C VAL A 43 -4.19 9.05 -17.27
N PRO A 44 -4.64 8.28 -16.25
CA PRO A 44 -5.83 7.41 -16.38
C PRO A 44 -7.14 8.12 -16.78
N HIS A 45 -7.22 9.44 -16.60
CA HIS A 45 -8.39 10.25 -16.94
C HIS A 45 -8.34 10.88 -18.34
N GLU A 46 -7.28 10.66 -19.12
CA GLU A 46 -7.18 11.13 -20.51
C GLU A 46 -8.00 10.24 -21.46
N GLU A 47 -8.40 10.79 -22.60
CA GLU A 47 -9.11 10.04 -23.64
C GLU A 47 -8.34 8.76 -23.99
N LYS A 48 -9.04 7.63 -24.13
CA LYS A 48 -8.40 6.32 -24.35
C LYS A 48 -7.40 6.32 -25.51
N GLU A 49 -7.70 7.07 -26.58
CA GLU A 49 -6.80 7.21 -27.73
C GLU A 49 -5.50 7.97 -27.38
N LYS A 50 -5.59 9.02 -26.55
CA LYS A 50 -4.42 9.76 -26.05
C LYS A 50 -3.62 8.93 -25.05
N ALA A 51 -4.31 8.16 -24.22
CA ALA A 51 -3.70 7.25 -23.26
C ALA A 51 -2.90 6.14 -23.96
N GLU A 52 -3.42 5.58 -25.05
CA GLU A 52 -2.71 4.58 -25.86
C GLU A 52 -1.53 5.17 -26.64
N ARG A 53 -1.62 6.44 -27.05
CA ARG A 53 -0.55 7.15 -27.77
C ARG A 53 0.56 7.66 -26.84
N GLY A 54 0.30 7.75 -25.53
CA GLY A 54 1.23 8.32 -24.56
C GLY A 54 1.44 9.83 -24.72
N SER A 55 0.50 10.50 -25.39
CA SER A 55 0.59 11.94 -25.66
C SER A 55 0.34 12.77 -24.42
N SER A 56 1.13 13.82 -24.19
CA SER A 56 0.90 14.74 -23.06
C SER A 56 -0.22 15.74 -23.35
N TYR A 57 -0.97 16.19 -22.33
CA TYR A 57 -1.94 17.28 -22.50
C TYR A 57 -1.29 18.57 -23.03
N TYR A 58 0.03 18.76 -22.83
CA TYR A 58 0.83 19.85 -23.42
C TYR A 58 0.88 19.83 -24.95
N GLU A 59 0.54 18.73 -25.60
CA GLU A 59 0.50 18.63 -27.08
C GLU A 59 -0.67 19.43 -27.69
N ASN A 60 -1.70 19.75 -26.91
CA ASN A 60 -2.82 20.55 -27.40
C ASN A 60 -2.44 22.04 -27.39
N LEU A 61 -2.64 22.74 -28.52
CA LEU A 61 -2.34 24.17 -28.63
C LEU A 61 -3.06 25.00 -27.57
N GLU A 62 -4.29 24.68 -27.20
CA GLU A 62 -5.04 25.41 -26.17
C GLU A 62 -5.04 24.71 -24.79
N TRP A 63 -3.93 24.03 -24.43
CA TRP A 63 -3.82 23.29 -23.18
C TRP A 63 -4.16 24.14 -21.93
N TRP A 64 -3.86 25.45 -21.96
CA TRP A 64 -4.14 26.37 -20.86
C TRP A 64 -5.64 26.67 -20.65
N ARG A 65 -6.51 26.35 -21.64
CA ARG A 65 -7.97 26.46 -21.51
C ARG A 65 -8.64 25.13 -21.17
N ALA A 66 -7.93 24.01 -21.29
CA ALA A 66 -8.50 22.69 -21.06
C ALA A 66 -8.78 22.47 -19.56
N LYS A 67 -10.03 22.17 -19.21
CA LYS A 67 -10.35 21.67 -17.86
C LYS A 67 -9.92 20.20 -17.77
N LEU A 68 -8.95 19.91 -16.91
CA LEU A 68 -8.61 18.54 -16.54
C LEU A 68 -9.80 17.92 -15.80
N ALA A 69 -10.50 17.00 -16.46
CA ALA A 69 -11.55 16.20 -15.83
C ALA A 69 -10.88 15.18 -14.90
N ARG A 70 -10.76 15.51 -13.61
CA ARG A 70 -10.12 14.63 -12.63
C ARG A 70 -11.13 13.70 -11.99
N TRP A 71 -11.04 12.40 -12.27
CA TRP A 71 -11.88 11.39 -11.62
C TRP A 71 -11.06 10.59 -10.61
N LEU A 72 -11.10 11.02 -9.35
CA LEU A 72 -10.26 10.50 -8.27
C LEU A 72 -10.49 8.99 -8.01
N ALA A 73 -11.74 8.53 -8.12
CA ALA A 73 -12.08 7.13 -7.86
C ALA A 73 -11.54 6.18 -8.94
N GLY A 74 -11.47 6.62 -10.19
CA GLY A 74 -10.87 5.82 -11.27
C GLY A 74 -9.38 5.75 -11.19
N GLU A 75 -8.76 6.91 -10.97
CA GLU A 75 -7.32 7.00 -10.78
C GLU A 75 -6.88 6.08 -9.64
N LEU A 76 -7.61 6.10 -8.52
CA LEU A 76 -7.36 5.19 -7.40
C LEU A 76 -7.58 3.73 -7.79
N LYS A 77 -8.69 3.40 -8.45
CA LYS A 77 -9.00 2.02 -8.87
C LYS A 77 -7.95 1.46 -9.83
N ASP A 78 -7.55 2.23 -10.83
CA ASP A 78 -6.59 1.81 -11.84
C ASP A 78 -5.18 1.69 -11.25
N THR A 79 -4.80 2.61 -10.37
CA THR A 79 -3.53 2.54 -9.63
C THR A 79 -3.50 1.34 -8.68
N LEU A 80 -4.58 1.09 -7.94
CA LEU A 80 -4.70 -0.09 -7.07
C LEU A 80 -4.65 -1.39 -7.85
N LYS A 81 -5.32 -1.45 -9.00
CA LYS A 81 -5.30 -2.61 -9.89
C LYS A 81 -3.89 -2.88 -10.40
N GLU A 82 -3.17 -1.84 -10.79
CA GLU A 82 -1.77 -1.98 -11.18
C GLU A 82 -0.89 -2.43 -10.01
N MET A 83 -1.06 -1.86 -8.82
CA MET A 83 -0.25 -2.24 -7.66
C MET A 83 -0.49 -3.70 -7.25
N LEU A 84 -1.74 -4.13 -7.18
CA LEU A 84 -2.10 -5.49 -6.76
C LEU A 84 -1.74 -6.56 -7.79
N PHE A 85 -2.01 -6.31 -9.08
CA PHE A 85 -1.89 -7.33 -10.11
C PHE A 85 -0.74 -7.11 -11.10
N MET A 86 -0.11 -5.94 -11.08
CA MET A 86 0.94 -5.52 -12.02
C MET A 86 0.53 -5.82 -13.47
N VAL A 87 -0.65 -5.31 -13.82
CA VAL A 87 -1.34 -5.65 -15.06
C VAL A 87 -0.51 -5.25 -16.28
N ARG A 88 0.13 -4.09 -16.29
CA ARG A 88 1.02 -3.73 -17.42
C ARG A 88 2.19 -4.68 -17.53
N LEU A 89 2.79 -5.08 -16.41
CA LEU A 89 3.90 -6.02 -16.44
C LEU A 89 3.47 -7.38 -16.99
N PHE A 90 2.24 -7.82 -16.69
CA PHE A 90 1.66 -9.04 -17.24
C PHE A 90 1.52 -9.01 -18.77
N TYR A 91 1.12 -7.87 -19.34
CA TYR A 91 0.93 -7.69 -20.78
C TYR A 91 2.23 -7.43 -21.55
N TYR A 92 3.13 -6.59 -21.03
CA TYR A 92 4.35 -6.18 -21.74
C TYR A 92 5.58 -7.04 -21.42
N ASN A 93 5.66 -7.67 -20.24
CA ASN A 93 6.80 -8.51 -19.85
C ASN A 93 6.40 -9.66 -18.92
N ARG A 94 5.76 -10.68 -19.52
CA ARG A 94 5.27 -11.87 -18.82
C ARG A 94 6.35 -12.64 -18.05
N LYS A 95 7.59 -12.64 -18.53
CA LYS A 95 8.71 -13.32 -17.87
C LYS A 95 9.04 -12.68 -16.52
N MET A 96 9.07 -11.35 -16.46
CA MET A 96 9.36 -10.62 -15.21
C MET A 96 8.15 -10.58 -14.26
N TRP A 97 6.94 -10.73 -14.80
CA TRP A 97 5.71 -10.72 -14.02
C TRP A 97 5.70 -11.79 -12.92
N TRP A 98 6.11 -13.02 -13.19
CA TRP A 98 6.08 -14.11 -12.20
C TRP A 98 6.88 -13.80 -10.93
N GLY A 99 8.13 -13.34 -11.08
CA GLY A 99 8.99 -13.00 -9.94
C GLY A 99 8.46 -11.79 -9.17
N SER A 100 8.05 -10.75 -9.89
CA SER A 100 7.53 -9.53 -9.27
C SER A 100 6.22 -9.81 -8.53
N TYR A 101 5.29 -10.56 -9.14
CA TYR A 101 4.00 -10.91 -8.56
C TYR A 101 4.13 -11.78 -7.32
N LEU A 102 5.03 -12.78 -7.33
CA LEU A 102 5.28 -13.59 -6.14
C LEU A 102 5.87 -12.76 -4.99
N PHE A 103 6.83 -11.88 -5.30
CA PHE A 103 7.45 -10.99 -4.31
C PHE A 103 6.43 -10.03 -3.66
N HIS A 104 5.64 -9.33 -4.48
CA HIS A 104 4.62 -8.41 -3.98
C HIS A 104 3.49 -9.16 -3.27
N GLY A 105 3.08 -10.32 -3.79
CA GLY A 105 2.11 -11.21 -3.14
C GLY A 105 2.55 -11.62 -1.74
N GLY A 106 3.84 -11.95 -1.56
CA GLY A 106 4.42 -12.22 -0.25
C GLY A 106 4.34 -11.02 0.70
N ILE A 107 4.68 -9.81 0.22
CA ILE A 107 4.56 -8.58 0.99
C ILE A 107 3.10 -8.31 1.39
N TYR A 108 2.14 -8.50 0.47
CA TYR A 108 0.72 -8.33 0.75
C TYR A 108 0.22 -9.32 1.80
N LEU A 109 0.68 -10.56 1.77
CA LEU A 109 0.31 -11.56 2.77
C LEU A 109 0.86 -11.20 4.16
N ILE A 110 2.12 -10.75 4.23
CA ILE A 110 2.74 -10.27 5.47
C ILE A 110 1.98 -9.04 6.00
N LEU A 111 1.66 -8.08 5.13
CA LEU A 111 0.89 -6.90 5.49
C LEU A 111 -0.51 -7.28 6.01
N ALA A 112 -1.21 -8.18 5.32
CA ALA A 112 -2.50 -8.68 5.76
C ALA A 112 -2.41 -9.35 7.13
N TRP A 113 -1.37 -10.14 7.37
CA TRP A 113 -1.12 -10.75 8.68
C TRP A 113 -0.86 -9.70 9.77
N PHE A 114 -0.05 -8.67 9.52
CA PHE A 114 0.13 -7.56 10.46
C PHE A 114 -1.18 -6.81 10.76
N VAL A 115 -2.01 -6.57 9.74
CA VAL A 115 -3.33 -5.95 9.94
C VAL A 115 -4.22 -6.83 10.82
N LEU A 116 -4.22 -8.15 10.60
CA LEU A 116 -4.95 -9.09 11.47
C LEU A 116 -4.46 -9.07 12.92
N LEU A 117 -3.14 -9.02 13.14
CA LEU A 117 -2.58 -8.87 14.49
C LEU A 117 -3.00 -7.56 15.15
N PHE A 118 -3.02 -6.46 14.38
CA PHE A 118 -3.42 -5.16 14.89
C PHE A 118 -4.91 -5.11 15.25
N ILE A 119 -5.77 -5.67 14.40
CA ILE A 119 -7.20 -5.87 14.70
C ILE A 119 -7.35 -6.76 15.94
N GLY A 120 -6.52 -7.78 16.06
CA GLY A 120 -6.44 -8.65 17.22
C GLY A 120 -6.17 -7.86 18.50
N ALA A 121 -5.10 -7.08 18.52
CA ALA A 121 -4.74 -6.23 19.66
C ALA A 121 -5.86 -5.25 20.03
N ILE A 122 -6.53 -4.62 19.05
CA ILE A 122 -7.67 -3.72 19.30
C ILE A 122 -8.85 -4.48 19.93
N THR A 123 -9.13 -5.67 19.42
CA THR A 123 -10.27 -6.49 19.87
C THR A 123 -10.06 -7.01 21.30
N GLU A 124 -8.82 -7.40 21.65
CA GLU A 124 -8.44 -7.72 23.03
C GLU A 124 -8.55 -6.50 23.95
N LEU A 125 -8.09 -5.32 23.51
CA LEU A 125 -8.27 -4.07 24.26
C LEU A 125 -9.75 -3.70 24.45
N ALA A 126 -10.62 -4.08 23.51
CA ALA A 126 -12.07 -3.91 23.61
C ALA A 126 -12.74 -4.96 24.54
N GLY A 127 -11.98 -5.89 25.10
CA GLY A 127 -12.47 -6.91 26.04
C GLY A 127 -13.06 -8.15 25.37
N LEU A 128 -12.90 -8.32 24.06
CA LEU A 128 -13.31 -9.53 23.34
C LEU A 128 -12.11 -10.50 23.29
N PRO A 129 -12.19 -11.67 23.93
CA PRO A 129 -11.08 -12.62 23.95
C PRO A 129 -10.89 -13.23 22.56
N ILE A 130 -9.67 -13.19 22.05
CA ILE A 130 -9.29 -13.78 20.76
C ILE A 130 -8.50 -15.03 21.09
N SER A 131 -9.21 -16.14 21.30
CA SER A 131 -8.54 -17.42 21.44
C SER A 131 -8.28 -18.01 20.06
N VAL A 132 -7.03 -18.41 19.82
CA VAL A 132 -6.79 -19.48 18.85
C VAL A 132 -7.39 -20.72 19.50
N GLY A 133 -8.35 -21.38 18.85
CA GLY A 133 -8.96 -22.63 19.33
C GLY A 133 -7.97 -23.81 19.36
N ILE A 134 -6.80 -23.62 19.97
CA ILE A 134 -5.85 -24.66 20.30
C ILE A 134 -6.33 -25.24 21.62
N TYR A 135 -6.95 -26.42 21.56
CA TYR A 135 -7.08 -27.26 22.75
C TYR A 135 -5.69 -27.39 23.36
N PRO A 136 -5.49 -27.08 24.65
CA PRO A 136 -4.21 -27.28 25.29
C PRO A 136 -3.79 -28.74 25.10
N PHE A 137 -2.56 -28.97 24.62
CA PHE A 137 -1.97 -30.31 24.41
C PHE A 137 -2.17 -31.26 25.62
N ASN A 138 -2.33 -30.64 26.79
CA ASN A 138 -2.61 -31.20 28.10
C ASN A 138 -3.87 -32.08 28.16
N GLU A 139 -4.85 -31.91 27.25
CA GLU A 139 -6.07 -32.73 27.23
C GLU A 139 -5.94 -34.02 26.38
N ILE A 140 -4.90 -34.14 25.55
CA ILE A 140 -4.74 -35.28 24.63
C ILE A 140 -4.05 -36.48 25.33
N SER A 141 -3.29 -36.26 26.40
CA SER A 141 -2.53 -37.32 27.08
C SER A 141 -3.33 -38.18 28.05
N HIS A 142 -4.60 -37.87 28.32
CA HIS A 142 -5.41 -38.57 29.33
C HIS A 142 -6.41 -39.59 28.76
N ASN A 143 -6.44 -39.79 27.44
CA ASN A 143 -7.44 -40.62 26.76
C ASN A 143 -6.86 -41.88 26.07
N TRP A 144 -5.71 -42.38 26.52
CA TRP A 144 -5.14 -43.67 26.09
C TRP A 144 -4.81 -44.54 27.29
#